data_AF-A0A2G2BKR6-F1
#
_entry.id   AF-A0A2G2BKR6-F1
#
_cell.length_a   1.000
_cell.length_b   1.000
_cell.length_c   1.000
_cell.angle_alpha   90.00
_cell.angle_beta   90.00
_cell.angle_gamma   90.00
#
_symmetry.space_group_name_H-M   'P 1'
#
loop_
_entity.id
_entity.type
_entity.pdbx_description
1 polymer ?
#
loop_
_entity_poly.entity_id
_entity_poly.type
_entity_poly.pdbx_seq_one_letter_code
_entity_poly.pdbx_strand_id
1 'polypeptide(L)'
;MTDRLLSGKRILLLGSNERAALSVCRSLGRQGAIVEIVAFDPVRQPAEMSRYCRRRFYFGSPVTDAIKVLDRLTAHLAENDYDAIFPITDMACELVYAGDATIASRFVIVGPDPKAYHKAVDKSEALKLARRVGLHVPDGVLMQFGDDQTPAFKLLEQGPVYAKPVRSSLLSDGFVNAFEVKKCTTPAQLERKLSEDLPRLPVLVQQPVPGHGVGLNFLADRGSMVAISMNRRLHEPPEGGGSSYRCNVPVSERESQIARGIATELNWSGLMMIELKQDADRLTIMEMNCRPWGSIETAIRAGVDFPALAVAQALGLSLPTALVRSDRPVRVRNLKNDLRWVVGQRRRWLSRGSPLLDWLSAPPRALLKQEHMDIEQSDDILPALGQFNPVLARLGRRGRLALRMKTAGLGHRHRFRRLDPQEPLLFVCQGNINRSAVAEILFRDAGFSKVRSAGVLPFQGRGISPAAARFLKQRGKDGTLHRSTNLHTCRAFVSQGATIVVFDYRTKADVLMISPELGPQIVMFDDLAHDHTGELHDPQGATEAVYQECFARIEAVLQDQTG
;
A
#
# COMPACT_ATOMS: atom_id res chain seq x y z
N MET A 1 -31.43 -7.53 30.29
CA MET A 1 -30.73 -6.65 29.33
C MET A 1 -29.29 -7.09 29.34
N THR A 2 -28.76 -7.65 28.25
CA THR A 2 -27.34 -7.99 28.17
C THR A 2 -26.55 -6.69 28.20
N ASP A 3 -25.79 -6.48 29.28
CA ASP A 3 -24.93 -5.31 29.41
C ASP A 3 -23.92 -5.34 28.25
N ARG A 4 -23.94 -4.31 27.41
CA ARG A 4 -23.09 -4.27 26.22
C ARG A 4 -21.71 -3.82 26.65
N LEU A 5 -20.67 -4.60 26.32
CA LEU A 5 -19.31 -4.46 26.86
C LEU A 5 -18.73 -3.04 26.76
N LEU A 6 -19.12 -2.27 25.73
CA LEU A 6 -18.57 -0.96 25.42
C LEU A 6 -19.64 0.14 25.47
N SER A 7 -20.73 -0.07 26.22
CA SER A 7 -21.84 0.89 26.30
C SER A 7 -21.36 2.29 26.67
N GLY A 8 -21.65 3.26 25.81
CA GLY A 8 -21.31 4.68 26.02
C GLY A 8 -19.85 5.05 25.72
N LYS A 9 -18.96 4.07 25.46
CA LYS A 9 -17.55 4.32 25.15
C LYS A 9 -17.38 4.99 23.79
N ARG A 10 -16.60 6.05 23.72
CA ARG A 10 -16.28 6.80 22.49
C ARG A 10 -14.95 6.33 21.93
N ILE A 11 -14.99 5.71 20.75
CA ILE A 11 -13.80 5.12 20.11
C ILE A 11 -13.53 5.82 18.78
N LEU A 12 -12.31 6.35 18.62
CA LEU A 12 -11.86 6.95 17.37
C LEU A 12 -11.06 5.93 16.56
N LEU A 13 -11.58 5.51 15.39
CA LEU A 13 -10.84 4.66 14.47
C LEU A 13 -9.94 5.53 13.58
N LEU A 14 -8.66 5.17 13.48
CA LEU A 14 -7.72 5.82 12.58
C LEU A 14 -7.46 4.94 11.37
N GLY A 15 -7.69 5.49 10.18
CA GLY A 15 -7.66 4.74 8.93
C GLY A 15 -8.96 3.97 8.69
N SER A 16 -9.23 3.69 7.41
CA SER A 16 -10.46 3.05 6.97
C SER A 16 -10.19 2.16 5.77
N ASN A 17 -10.85 1.01 5.70
CA ASN A 17 -10.81 0.09 4.56
C ASN A 17 -12.14 -0.67 4.43
N GLU A 18 -12.32 -1.37 3.31
CA GLU A 18 -13.58 -2.07 2.99
C GLU A 18 -13.85 -3.35 3.81
N ARG A 19 -12.87 -3.85 4.59
CA ARG A 19 -13.00 -5.12 5.33
C ARG A 19 -12.83 -4.91 6.83
N ALA A 20 -11.58 -4.81 7.29
CA ALA A 20 -11.25 -4.74 8.71
C ALA A 20 -11.93 -3.56 9.41
N ALA A 21 -11.90 -2.35 8.83
CA ALA A 21 -12.51 -1.18 9.45
C ALA A 21 -14.03 -1.31 9.56
N LEU A 22 -14.68 -1.91 8.56
CA LEU A 22 -16.13 -2.13 8.58
C LEU A 22 -16.51 -3.16 9.65
N SER A 23 -15.78 -4.28 9.74
CA SER A 23 -16.00 -5.29 10.77
C SER A 23 -15.76 -4.76 12.18
N VAL A 24 -14.70 -3.97 12.39
CA VAL A 24 -14.42 -3.31 13.67
C VAL A 24 -15.54 -2.32 14.01
N CYS A 25 -15.91 -1.43 13.09
CA CYS A 25 -16.98 -0.46 13.29
C CYS A 25 -18.31 -1.13 13.68
N ARG A 26 -18.70 -2.19 12.98
CA ARG A 26 -19.91 -2.97 13.28
C ARG A 26 -19.82 -3.70 14.63
N SER A 27 -18.70 -4.34 14.93
CA SER A 27 -18.49 -5.03 16.21
C SER A 27 -18.63 -4.04 17.37
N LEU A 28 -17.86 -2.96 17.37
CA LEU A 28 -17.87 -1.97 18.45
C LEU A 28 -19.25 -1.31 18.61
N GLY A 29 -19.89 -0.93 17.50
CA GLY A 29 -21.23 -0.33 17.55
C GLY A 29 -22.31 -1.29 18.07
N ARG A 30 -22.23 -2.58 17.75
CA ARG A 30 -23.12 -3.62 18.33
C ARG A 30 -22.88 -3.80 19.83
N GLN A 31 -21.65 -3.59 20.29
CA GLN A 31 -21.27 -3.55 21.71
C GLN A 31 -21.56 -2.21 22.39
N GLY A 32 -22.29 -1.30 21.74
CA GLY A 32 -22.77 -0.05 22.36
C GLY A 32 -21.77 1.10 22.33
N ALA A 33 -20.62 0.95 21.66
CA ALA A 33 -19.67 2.02 21.49
C ALA A 33 -20.15 3.08 20.49
N ILE A 34 -19.77 4.33 20.73
CA ILE A 34 -19.90 5.44 19.81
C ILE A 34 -18.63 5.50 18.95
N VAL A 35 -18.75 5.11 17.68
CA VAL A 35 -17.60 5.00 16.76
C VAL A 35 -17.51 6.21 15.84
N GLU A 36 -16.33 6.81 15.74
CA GLU A 36 -15.99 7.85 14.77
C GLU A 36 -14.74 7.46 13.99
N ILE A 37 -14.57 7.97 12.77
CA ILE A 37 -13.49 7.53 11.87
C ILE A 37 -12.73 8.73 11.31
N VAL A 38 -11.40 8.73 11.45
CA VAL A 38 -10.51 9.59 10.65
C VAL A 38 -10.08 8.82 9.40
N ALA A 39 -10.55 9.28 8.25
CA ALA A 39 -10.21 8.69 6.96
C ALA A 39 -8.90 9.29 6.40
N PHE A 40 -8.17 8.47 5.63
CA PHE A 40 -6.95 8.87 4.94
C PHE A 40 -7.13 9.02 3.41
N ASP A 41 -8.33 8.75 2.91
CA ASP A 41 -8.73 8.97 1.52
C ASP A 41 -9.96 9.89 1.49
N PRO A 42 -10.01 10.91 0.61
CA PRO A 42 -11.18 11.75 0.46
C PRO A 42 -12.41 10.97 -0.03
N VAL A 43 -12.22 9.86 -0.76
CA VAL A 43 -13.27 8.95 -1.20
C VAL A 43 -13.71 8.08 -0.03
N ARG A 44 -15.01 8.12 0.29
CA ARG A 44 -15.60 7.32 1.37
C ARG A 44 -15.46 5.82 1.13
N GLN A 45 -14.93 5.11 2.12
CA GLN A 45 -14.89 3.65 2.17
C GLN A 45 -16.15 3.08 2.85
N PRO A 46 -16.44 1.76 2.70
CA PRO A 46 -17.62 1.12 3.29
C PRO A 46 -17.82 1.37 4.80
N ALA A 47 -16.76 1.34 5.61
CA ALA A 47 -16.85 1.55 7.06
C ALA A 47 -17.44 2.93 7.43
N GLU A 48 -17.12 3.96 6.63
CA GLU A 48 -17.56 5.35 6.84
C GLU A 48 -19.01 5.61 6.40
N MET A 49 -19.64 4.60 5.80
CA MET A 49 -21.05 4.60 5.41
C MET A 49 -21.87 3.66 6.29
N SER A 50 -21.24 2.91 7.19
CA SER A 50 -21.94 2.06 8.14
C SER A 50 -22.81 2.89 9.07
N ARG A 51 -24.00 2.39 9.41
CA ARG A 51 -24.85 3.01 10.43
C ARG A 51 -24.18 3.11 11.81
N TYR A 52 -23.14 2.31 12.06
CA TYR A 52 -22.38 2.32 13.31
C TYR A 52 -21.27 3.40 13.31
N CYS A 53 -20.94 3.98 12.16
CA CYS A 53 -20.03 5.13 12.06
C CYS A 53 -20.81 6.43 12.29
N ARG A 54 -20.65 7.05 13.46
CA ARG A 54 -21.37 8.29 13.82
C ARG A 54 -20.87 9.50 13.02
N ARG A 55 -19.55 9.65 12.91
CA ARG A 55 -18.91 10.77 12.20
C ARG A 55 -17.66 10.32 11.46
N ARG A 56 -17.39 11.02 10.36
CA ARG A 56 -16.19 10.88 9.53
C ARG A 56 -15.44 12.20 9.50
N PHE A 57 -14.14 12.15 9.74
CA PHE A 57 -13.21 13.24 9.54
C PHE A 57 -12.23 12.93 8.41
N TYR A 58 -11.73 13.96 7.74
CA TYR A 58 -10.67 13.84 6.74
C TYR A 58 -9.65 14.95 6.97
N PHE A 59 -8.50 14.58 7.53
CA PHE A 59 -7.43 15.51 7.88
C PHE A 59 -6.35 15.63 6.80
N GLY A 60 -6.45 14.83 5.74
CA GLY A 60 -5.43 14.71 4.69
C GLY A 60 -5.06 13.24 4.50
N SER A 61 -4.02 13.00 3.71
CA SER A 61 -3.50 11.65 3.50
C SER A 61 -2.08 11.55 4.05
N PRO A 62 -1.75 10.57 4.91
CA PRO A 62 -0.39 10.42 5.43
C PRO A 62 0.63 10.07 4.33
N VAL A 63 0.19 9.54 3.19
CA VAL A 63 1.07 9.33 2.02
C VAL A 63 1.43 10.63 1.30
N THR A 64 0.67 11.71 1.52
CA THR A 64 0.91 13.03 0.90
C THR A 64 1.52 14.04 1.86
N ASP A 65 1.22 13.96 3.16
CA ASP A 65 1.77 14.85 4.18
C ASP A 65 1.40 14.27 5.56
N ALA A 66 2.29 13.49 6.15
CA ALA A 66 2.02 12.83 7.44
C ALA A 66 2.02 13.82 8.60
N ILE A 67 2.91 14.82 8.55
CA ILE A 67 3.06 15.85 9.60
C ILE A 67 1.77 16.65 9.72
N LYS A 68 1.26 17.17 8.61
CA LYS A 68 0.01 17.95 8.60
C LYS A 68 -1.21 17.14 9.05
N VAL A 69 -1.23 15.84 8.75
CA VAL A 69 -2.29 14.95 9.24
C VAL A 69 -2.17 14.78 10.76
N LEU A 70 -0.96 14.61 11.29
CA LEU A 70 -0.72 14.51 12.74
C LEU A 70 -1.06 15.81 13.48
N ASP A 71 -0.71 16.98 12.93
CA ASP A 71 -1.04 18.28 13.52
C ASP A 71 -2.56 18.46 13.63
N ARG A 72 -3.28 18.15 12.55
CA ARG A 72 -4.76 18.23 12.52
C ARG A 72 -5.41 17.21 13.44
N LEU A 73 -4.86 16.00 13.53
CA LEU A 73 -5.32 14.99 14.47
C LEU A 73 -5.12 15.48 15.91
N THR A 74 -3.96 16.05 16.23
CA THR A 74 -3.65 16.57 17.57
C THR A 74 -4.57 17.74 17.94
N ALA A 75 -4.81 18.66 17.01
CA ALA A 75 -5.77 19.75 17.21
C ALA A 75 -7.19 19.22 17.46
N HIS A 76 -7.64 18.24 16.68
CA HIS A 76 -8.94 17.59 16.88
C HIS A 76 -9.05 16.92 18.25
N LEU A 77 -8.01 16.19 18.66
CA LEU A 77 -7.93 15.53 19.97
C LEU A 77 -7.81 16.53 21.13
N ALA A 78 -7.34 17.76 20.90
CA ALA A 78 -7.34 18.80 21.94
C ALA A 78 -8.75 19.32 22.25
N GLU A 79 -9.65 19.28 21.27
CA GLU A 79 -11.03 19.80 21.37
C GLU A 79 -12.07 18.70 21.64
N ASN A 80 -11.69 17.42 21.52
CA ASN A 80 -12.60 16.29 21.58
C ASN A 80 -12.05 15.18 22.48
N ASP A 81 -12.91 14.66 23.36
CA ASP A 81 -12.57 13.55 24.24
C ASP A 81 -12.95 12.18 23.65
N TYR A 82 -12.13 11.17 23.92
CA TYR A 82 -12.29 9.79 23.46
C TYR A 82 -11.79 8.83 24.54
N ASP A 83 -12.49 7.72 24.76
CA ASP A 83 -12.00 6.68 25.68
C ASP A 83 -10.79 5.97 25.08
N ALA A 84 -10.79 5.70 23.77
CA ALA A 84 -9.66 5.08 23.10
C ALA A 84 -9.53 5.45 21.61
N ILE A 85 -8.30 5.35 21.12
CA ILE A 85 -7.91 5.50 19.72
C ILE A 85 -7.50 4.13 19.19
N PHE A 86 -8.15 3.69 18.11
CA PHE A 86 -7.91 2.36 17.52
C PHE A 86 -7.33 2.49 16.11
N PRO A 87 -6.00 2.30 15.91
CA PRO A 87 -5.40 2.26 14.58
C PRO A 87 -5.83 1.00 13.82
N ILE A 88 -6.39 1.19 12.62
CA ILE A 88 -6.99 0.10 11.83
C ILE A 88 -6.12 -0.37 10.66
N THR A 89 -5.25 0.49 10.15
CA THR A 89 -4.35 0.19 9.03
C THR A 89 -2.90 0.32 9.44
N ASP A 90 -1.99 -0.31 8.69
CA ASP A 90 -0.55 -0.20 8.96
C ASP A 90 -0.08 1.27 8.96
N MET A 91 -0.59 2.08 8.02
CA MET A 91 -0.36 3.52 7.99
C MET A 91 -0.90 4.26 9.22
N ALA A 92 -2.03 3.81 9.78
CA ALA A 92 -2.55 4.38 11.03
C ALA A 92 -1.66 4.02 12.22
N CYS A 93 -1.14 2.79 12.27
CA CYS A 93 -0.17 2.39 13.27
C CYS A 93 1.11 3.22 13.18
N GLU A 94 1.70 3.41 11.99
CA GLU A 94 2.88 4.27 11.81
C GLU A 94 2.62 5.70 12.30
N LEU A 95 1.46 6.27 11.96
CA LEU A 95 1.12 7.63 12.35
C LEU A 95 0.94 7.77 13.86
N VAL A 96 0.23 6.83 14.48
CA VAL A 96 -0.04 6.83 15.93
C VAL A 96 1.26 6.62 16.70
N TYR A 97 2.07 5.63 16.32
CA TYR A 97 3.29 5.32 17.06
C TYR A 97 4.42 6.34 16.83
N ALA A 98 4.39 7.08 15.71
CA ALA A 98 5.26 8.25 15.54
C ALA A 98 4.88 9.41 16.49
N GLY A 99 3.59 9.56 16.80
CA GLY A 99 3.06 10.56 17.74
C GLY A 99 2.81 10.02 19.15
N ASP A 100 3.34 8.83 19.47
CA ASP A 100 2.91 8.02 20.62
C ASP A 100 2.94 8.80 21.93
N ALA A 101 4.07 9.44 22.24
CA ALA A 101 4.23 10.19 23.49
C ALA A 101 3.16 11.28 23.67
N THR A 102 2.80 12.00 22.60
CA THR A 102 1.78 13.06 22.65
C THR A 102 0.39 12.46 22.79
N ILE A 103 0.07 11.41 22.03
CA ILE A 103 -1.27 10.82 22.00
C ILE A 103 -1.54 10.01 23.28
N ALA A 104 -0.60 9.13 23.67
CA ALA A 104 -0.70 8.26 24.83
C ALA A 104 -0.72 9.03 26.17
N SER A 105 -0.23 10.29 26.18
CA SER A 105 -0.32 11.14 27.37
C SER A 105 -1.76 11.50 27.77
N ARG A 106 -2.72 11.36 26.85
CA ARG A 106 -4.12 11.76 27.03
C ARG A 106 -5.13 10.67 26.70
N PHE A 107 -4.79 9.77 25.78
CA PHE A 107 -5.73 8.80 25.24
C PHE A 107 -5.16 7.38 25.31
N VAL A 108 -6.04 6.41 25.55
CA VAL A 108 -5.67 4.99 25.44
C VAL A 108 -5.53 4.63 23.96
N ILE A 109 -4.39 4.05 23.59
CA ILE A 109 -4.17 3.50 22.25
C ILE A 109 -4.49 2.00 22.28
N VAL A 110 -5.37 1.55 21.39
CA VAL A 110 -5.70 0.13 21.24
C VAL A 110 -4.64 -0.53 20.37
N GLY A 111 -3.60 -1.07 20.99
CA GLY A 111 -2.51 -1.71 20.29
C GLY A 111 -1.37 -2.15 21.21
N PRO A 112 -0.35 -2.81 20.64
CA PRO A 112 0.89 -3.13 21.34
C PRO A 112 1.72 -1.89 21.69
N ASP A 113 2.70 -2.09 22.57
CA ASP A 113 3.82 -1.17 22.74
C ASP A 113 4.53 -0.91 21.39
N PRO A 114 4.95 0.34 21.08
CA PRO A 114 5.61 0.67 19.82
C PRO A 114 6.85 -0.16 19.51
N LYS A 115 7.70 -0.52 20.50
CA LYS A 115 8.90 -1.32 20.26
C LYS A 115 8.52 -2.76 19.89
N ALA A 116 7.55 -3.33 20.58
CA ALA A 116 7.01 -4.66 20.25
C ALA A 116 6.41 -4.66 18.83
N TYR A 117 5.63 -3.62 18.50
CA TYR A 117 5.07 -3.43 17.16
C TYR A 117 6.13 -3.43 16.07
N HIS A 118 7.14 -2.56 16.18
CA HIS A 118 8.19 -2.42 15.17
C HIS A 118 8.99 -3.72 14.98
N LYS A 119 9.24 -4.47 16.06
CA LYS A 119 9.89 -5.78 15.98
C LYS A 119 9.02 -6.82 15.28
N ALA A 120 7.71 -6.82 15.51
CA ALA A 120 6.80 -7.82 14.93
C ALA A 120 6.48 -7.56 13.45
N VAL A 121 6.34 -6.29 13.04
CA VAL A 121 6.03 -5.95 11.63
C VAL A 121 7.24 -6.00 10.70
N ASP A 122 8.46 -6.00 11.24
CA ASP A 122 9.66 -6.25 10.46
C ASP A 122 9.72 -7.73 10.06
N LYS A 123 9.62 -8.01 8.75
CA LYS A 123 9.60 -9.38 8.22
C LYS A 123 10.87 -10.14 8.58
N SER A 124 12.03 -9.49 8.67
CA SER A 124 13.28 -10.18 9.00
C SER A 124 13.29 -10.65 10.47
N GLU A 125 12.83 -9.81 11.39
CA GLU A 125 12.70 -10.15 12.81
C GLU A 125 11.57 -11.16 13.06
N ALA A 126 10.43 -11.01 12.35
CA ALA A 126 9.33 -11.95 12.40
C ALA A 126 9.76 -13.37 11.97
N LEU A 127 10.60 -13.50 10.93
CA LEU A 127 11.15 -14.80 10.53
C LEU A 127 12.10 -15.38 11.59
N LYS A 128 12.95 -14.56 12.22
CA LYS A 128 13.83 -15.02 13.32
C LYS A 128 13.01 -15.54 14.50
N LEU A 129 11.96 -14.81 14.90
CA LEU A 129 11.05 -15.22 15.96
C LEU A 129 10.29 -16.50 15.59
N ALA A 130 9.79 -16.59 14.36
CA ALA A 130 9.07 -17.76 13.86
C ALA A 130 9.89 -19.05 13.97
N ARG A 131 11.19 -19.01 13.63
CA ARG A 131 12.09 -20.17 13.81
C ARG A 131 12.14 -20.62 15.27
N ARG A 132 12.23 -19.69 16.23
CA ARG A 132 12.34 -20.01 17.67
C ARG A 132 11.08 -20.69 18.21
N VAL A 133 9.90 -20.34 17.69
CA VAL A 133 8.62 -20.92 18.12
C VAL A 133 8.20 -22.16 17.31
N GLY A 134 9.09 -22.69 16.45
CA GLY A 134 8.83 -23.93 15.71
C GLY A 134 8.00 -23.78 14.43
N LEU A 135 7.90 -22.57 13.87
CA LEU A 135 7.36 -22.36 12.53
C LEU A 135 8.44 -22.56 11.46
N HIS A 136 8.04 -23.13 10.31
CA HIS A 136 8.91 -23.13 9.15
C HIS A 136 9.05 -21.70 8.60
N VAL A 137 10.24 -21.35 8.14
CA VAL A 137 10.48 -20.10 7.44
C VAL A 137 10.87 -20.39 6.00
N PRO A 138 10.43 -19.58 5.04
CA PRO A 138 10.79 -19.82 3.65
C PRO A 138 12.26 -19.52 3.38
N ASP A 139 12.81 -20.19 2.37
CA ASP A 139 14.12 -19.88 1.82
C ASP A 139 14.15 -18.49 1.18
N GLY A 140 15.13 -17.69 1.58
CA GLY A 140 15.28 -16.33 1.10
C GLY A 140 16.57 -15.67 1.58
N VAL A 141 16.93 -14.57 0.93
CA VAL A 141 18.07 -13.73 1.31
C VAL A 141 17.56 -12.33 1.64
N LEU A 142 18.03 -11.79 2.76
CA LEU A 142 17.82 -10.39 3.12
C LEU A 142 18.88 -9.54 2.43
N MET A 143 18.45 -8.59 1.60
CA MET A 143 19.30 -7.63 0.92
C MET A 143 19.26 -6.29 1.66
N GLN A 144 20.43 -5.74 1.96
CA GLN A 144 20.63 -4.40 2.49
C GLN A 144 21.19 -3.47 1.40
N PHE A 145 21.14 -2.17 1.66
CA PHE A 145 21.70 -1.18 0.75
C PHE A 145 23.21 -1.37 0.65
N GLY A 146 23.71 -1.55 -0.58
CA GLY A 146 25.13 -1.77 -0.87
C GLY A 146 25.58 -3.23 -0.86
N ASP A 147 24.72 -4.20 -0.52
CA ASP A 147 25.05 -5.63 -0.58
C ASP A 147 25.33 -6.10 -2.01
N ASP A 148 26.18 -7.13 -2.14
CA ASP A 148 26.26 -7.93 -3.37
C ASP A 148 24.91 -8.62 -3.61
N GLN A 149 24.28 -8.30 -4.74
CA GLN A 149 22.96 -8.81 -5.11
C GLN A 149 23.01 -10.22 -5.72
N THR A 150 24.20 -10.77 -5.98
CA THR A 150 24.40 -12.10 -6.58
C THR A 150 23.55 -13.20 -5.92
N PRO A 151 23.44 -13.29 -4.58
CA PRO A 151 22.59 -14.31 -3.92
C PRO A 151 21.11 -14.19 -4.28
N ALA A 152 20.58 -12.96 -4.44
CA ALA A 152 19.19 -12.74 -4.83
C ALA A 152 18.92 -13.18 -6.28
N PHE A 153 19.86 -12.93 -7.20
CA PHE A 153 19.76 -13.38 -8.58
C PHE A 153 19.90 -14.91 -8.71
N LYS A 154 20.76 -15.54 -7.91
CA LYS A 154 20.85 -17.01 -7.83
C LYS A 154 19.54 -17.67 -7.38
N LEU A 155 18.81 -17.04 -6.45
CA LEU A 155 17.47 -17.53 -6.08
C LEU A 155 16.48 -17.41 -7.24
N LEU A 156 16.56 -16.34 -8.03
CA LEU A 156 15.70 -16.12 -9.20
C LEU A 156 15.97 -17.13 -10.32
N GLU A 157 17.22 -17.57 -10.50
CA GLU A 157 17.58 -18.63 -11.46
C GLU A 157 16.88 -19.97 -11.16
N GLN A 158 16.56 -20.22 -9.89
CA GLN A 158 15.85 -21.44 -9.45
C GLN A 158 14.34 -21.35 -9.68
N GLY A 159 13.79 -20.15 -9.90
CA GLY A 159 12.35 -19.93 -10.07
C GLY A 159 11.93 -18.51 -9.70
N PRO A 160 10.63 -18.18 -9.86
CA PRO A 160 10.13 -16.85 -9.56
C PRO A 160 10.32 -16.51 -8.08
N VAL A 161 10.75 -15.30 -7.75
CA VAL A 161 10.93 -14.84 -6.36
C VAL A 161 9.95 -13.74 -6.00
N TYR A 162 9.69 -13.58 -4.71
CA TYR A 162 9.00 -12.42 -4.16
C TYR A 162 10.02 -11.50 -3.49
N ALA A 163 10.16 -10.29 -4.01
CA ALA A 163 10.90 -9.21 -3.38
C ALA A 163 9.96 -8.44 -2.43
N LYS A 164 10.24 -8.54 -1.14
CA LYS A 164 9.41 -8.05 -0.04
C LYS A 164 10.21 -7.06 0.80
N PRO A 165 9.91 -5.75 0.74
CA PRO A 165 10.44 -4.81 1.71
C PRO A 165 10.11 -5.27 3.12
N VAL A 166 11.08 -5.16 4.04
CA VAL A 166 10.94 -5.73 5.40
C VAL A 166 9.74 -5.15 6.15
N ARG A 167 9.32 -3.94 5.79
CA ARG A 167 8.10 -3.30 6.30
C ARG A 167 7.16 -2.97 5.16
N SER A 168 5.86 -3.09 5.41
CA SER A 168 4.81 -2.74 4.43
C SER A 168 4.52 -1.23 4.44
N SER A 169 4.88 -0.54 5.52
CA SER A 169 4.78 0.90 5.65
C SER A 169 5.89 1.46 6.54
N LEU A 170 6.33 2.69 6.26
CA LEU A 170 7.33 3.41 7.05
C LEU A 170 7.05 4.91 6.97
N LEU A 171 7.02 5.59 8.10
CA LEU A 171 7.13 7.05 8.13
C LEU A 171 8.58 7.46 7.85
N SER A 172 8.84 8.12 6.72
CA SER A 172 10.14 8.73 6.41
C SER A 172 9.95 9.99 5.58
N ASP A 173 10.85 10.96 5.75
CA ASP A 173 10.86 12.23 4.98
C ASP A 173 9.55 13.04 5.08
N GLY A 174 8.78 12.88 6.16
CA GLY A 174 7.49 13.56 6.36
C GLY A 174 6.29 12.88 5.68
N PHE A 175 6.47 11.70 5.08
CA PHE A 175 5.41 10.93 4.43
C PHE A 175 5.38 9.49 4.93
N VAL A 176 4.20 8.88 4.96
CA VAL A 176 4.09 7.44 5.16
C VAL A 176 4.27 6.75 3.81
N ASN A 177 5.44 6.16 3.60
CA ASN A 177 5.73 5.32 2.45
C ASN A 177 4.99 3.98 2.59
N ALA A 178 4.32 3.55 1.52
CA ALA A 178 3.74 2.23 1.40
C ALA A 178 4.62 1.38 0.47
N PHE A 179 4.95 0.17 0.91
CA PHE A 179 5.80 -0.74 0.18
C PHE A 179 5.02 -1.96 -0.25
N GLU A 180 5.08 -2.27 -1.55
CA GLU A 180 4.40 -3.44 -2.10
C GLU A 180 5.37 -4.60 -2.29
N VAL A 181 4.87 -5.81 -2.04
CA VAL A 181 5.53 -7.04 -2.43
C VAL A 181 5.44 -7.20 -3.95
N LYS A 182 6.56 -7.52 -4.59
CA LYS A 182 6.60 -7.79 -6.04
C LYS A 182 7.05 -9.22 -6.31
N LYS A 183 6.25 -9.96 -7.07
CA LYS A 183 6.69 -11.21 -7.72
C LYS A 183 7.55 -10.84 -8.92
N CYS A 184 8.78 -11.33 -8.94
CA CYS A 184 9.76 -11.14 -9.99
C CYS A 184 10.01 -12.47 -10.69
N THR A 185 9.81 -12.49 -12.00
CA THR A 185 10.06 -13.65 -12.88
C THR A 185 11.23 -13.40 -13.83
N THR A 186 11.83 -12.20 -13.82
CA THR A 186 12.96 -11.84 -14.68
C THR A 186 14.00 -11.01 -13.90
N PRO A 187 15.29 -11.05 -14.29
CA PRO A 187 16.32 -10.26 -13.63
C PRO A 187 16.02 -8.75 -13.62
N ALA A 188 15.51 -8.22 -14.74
CA ALA A 188 15.14 -6.80 -14.84
C ALA A 188 14.04 -6.38 -13.85
N GLN A 189 13.08 -7.27 -13.56
CA GLN A 189 12.05 -6.98 -12.55
C GLN A 189 12.63 -6.95 -11.13
N LEU A 190 13.56 -7.85 -10.82
CA LEU A 190 14.22 -7.92 -9.52
C LEU A 190 15.16 -6.73 -9.31
N GLU A 191 16.03 -6.44 -10.29
CA GLU A 191 16.95 -5.29 -10.27
C GLU A 191 16.18 -3.98 -10.03
N ARG A 192 15.09 -3.77 -10.79
CA ARG A 192 14.22 -2.60 -10.61
C ARG A 192 13.71 -2.52 -9.17
N LYS A 193 13.12 -3.59 -8.66
CA LYS A 193 12.54 -3.60 -7.32
C LYS A 193 13.58 -3.33 -6.23
N LEU A 194 14.76 -3.94 -6.33
CA LEU A 194 15.87 -3.71 -5.40
C LEU A 194 16.37 -2.26 -5.48
N SER A 195 16.58 -1.71 -6.68
CA SER A 195 17.04 -0.33 -6.84
C SER A 195 16.04 0.71 -6.31
N GLU A 196 14.74 0.43 -6.38
CA GLU A 196 13.68 1.33 -5.88
C GLU A 196 13.57 1.32 -4.35
N ASP A 197 13.68 0.15 -3.72
CA ASP A 197 13.41 -0.01 -2.28
C ASP A 197 14.65 -0.01 -1.39
N LEU A 198 15.77 -0.61 -1.82
CA LEU A 198 16.98 -0.75 -0.99
C LEU A 198 17.49 0.59 -0.43
N PRO A 199 17.43 1.73 -1.16
CA PRO A 199 17.82 3.02 -0.60
C PRO A 199 16.96 3.47 0.60
N ARG A 200 15.81 2.84 0.83
CA ARG A 200 14.82 3.20 1.86
C ARG A 200 14.74 2.18 2.98
N LEU A 201 14.81 0.89 2.66
CA LEU A 201 14.77 -0.20 3.62
C LEU A 201 15.27 -1.52 3.04
N PRO A 202 15.72 -2.47 3.90
CA PRO A 202 16.08 -3.81 3.46
C PRO A 202 14.94 -4.53 2.72
N VAL A 203 15.32 -5.41 1.79
CA VAL A 203 14.39 -6.21 0.98
C VAL A 203 14.68 -7.69 1.17
N LEU A 204 13.68 -8.43 1.61
CA LEU A 204 13.72 -9.89 1.66
C LEU A 204 13.33 -10.47 0.29
N VAL A 205 14.26 -11.16 -0.37
CA VAL A 205 14.02 -11.90 -1.62
C VAL A 205 13.77 -13.36 -1.27
N GLN A 206 12.58 -13.86 -1.57
CA GLN A 206 12.08 -15.13 -1.04
C GLN A 206 11.43 -16.00 -2.12
N GLN A 207 11.61 -17.32 -2.06
CA GLN A 207 10.93 -18.25 -2.96
C GLN A 207 9.42 -18.39 -2.68
N PRO A 208 8.61 -18.85 -3.64
CA PRO A 208 7.19 -19.09 -3.45
C PRO A 208 7.00 -20.27 -2.49
N VAL A 209 6.09 -20.11 -1.53
CA VAL A 209 5.75 -21.16 -0.57
C VAL A 209 4.49 -21.90 -1.05
N PRO A 210 4.52 -23.25 -1.15
CA PRO A 210 3.36 -24.03 -1.55
C PRO A 210 2.28 -24.06 -0.47
N GLY A 211 1.13 -24.66 -0.81
CA GLY A 211 0.03 -24.83 0.12
C GLY A 211 -0.97 -23.67 0.12
N HIS A 212 -1.95 -23.77 1.02
CA HIS A 212 -3.04 -22.81 1.14
C HIS A 212 -2.80 -21.86 2.32
N GLY A 213 -3.33 -20.64 2.23
CA GLY A 213 -3.15 -19.62 3.23
C GLY A 213 -4.03 -19.84 4.45
N VAL A 214 -3.44 -19.60 5.61
CA VAL A 214 -4.09 -19.70 6.90
C VAL A 214 -3.72 -18.47 7.73
N GLY A 215 -4.69 -17.93 8.47
CA GLY A 215 -4.44 -16.88 9.47
C GLY A 215 -4.58 -17.49 10.85
N LEU A 216 -3.51 -17.51 11.63
CA LEU A 216 -3.55 -17.79 13.07
C LEU A 216 -3.67 -16.46 13.80
N ASN A 217 -4.81 -16.23 14.43
CA ASN A 217 -5.15 -14.92 14.98
C ASN A 217 -5.29 -14.97 16.48
N PHE A 218 -4.81 -13.94 17.17
CA PHE A 218 -4.95 -13.84 18.61
C PHE A 218 -5.02 -12.40 19.15
N LEU A 219 -5.48 -12.31 20.39
CA LEU A 219 -5.39 -11.17 21.27
C LEU A 219 -4.61 -11.64 22.51
N ALA A 220 -3.58 -10.89 22.90
CA ALA A 220 -2.84 -11.13 24.13
C ALA A 220 -2.78 -9.87 24.99
N ASP A 221 -2.56 -10.05 26.29
CA ASP A 221 -2.32 -9.00 27.28
C ASP A 221 -1.03 -9.29 28.05
N ARG A 222 0.00 -8.45 27.84
CA ARG A 222 1.35 -8.60 28.42
C ARG A 222 1.87 -10.04 28.28
N GLY A 223 1.79 -10.56 27.06
CA GLY A 223 2.19 -11.92 26.69
C GLY A 223 1.19 -13.03 27.03
N SER A 224 0.13 -12.75 27.80
CA SER A 224 -0.89 -13.75 28.16
C SER A 224 -2.04 -13.79 27.15
N MET A 225 -2.38 -14.97 26.65
CA MET A 225 -3.42 -15.13 25.62
C MET A 225 -4.83 -14.89 26.16
N VAL A 226 -5.57 -13.98 25.51
CA VAL A 226 -6.98 -13.64 25.83
C VAL A 226 -7.94 -14.33 24.86
N ALA A 227 -7.63 -14.32 23.56
CA ALA A 227 -8.45 -14.94 22.54
C ALA A 227 -7.62 -15.52 21.40
N ILE A 228 -8.09 -16.59 20.78
CA ILE A 228 -7.43 -17.26 19.64
C ILE A 228 -8.46 -17.79 18.62
N SER A 229 -8.11 -17.73 17.34
CA SER A 229 -8.87 -18.34 16.25
C SER A 229 -7.95 -18.69 15.09
N MET A 230 -8.40 -19.55 14.19
CA MET A 230 -7.69 -19.84 12.95
C MET A 230 -8.66 -19.84 11.77
N ASN A 231 -8.26 -19.23 10.67
CA ASN A 231 -9.08 -19.19 9.46
C ASN A 231 -8.30 -19.68 8.23
N ARG A 232 -8.89 -20.61 7.49
CA ARG A 232 -8.35 -21.14 6.25
C ARG A 232 -8.93 -20.41 5.04
N ARG A 233 -8.07 -20.01 4.09
CA ARG A 233 -8.50 -19.46 2.79
C ARG A 233 -9.05 -20.60 1.93
N LEU A 234 -10.28 -20.43 1.45
CA LEU A 234 -10.93 -21.35 0.51
C LEU A 234 -10.63 -20.95 -0.93
N HIS A 235 -10.63 -19.65 -1.22
CA HIS A 235 -10.24 -19.08 -2.50
C HIS A 235 -9.02 -18.16 -2.35
N GLU A 236 -7.99 -18.43 -3.16
CA GLU A 236 -6.74 -17.67 -3.20
C GLU A 236 -6.49 -17.07 -4.59
N PRO A 237 -6.21 -15.76 -4.70
CA PRO A 237 -5.77 -15.18 -5.97
C PRO A 237 -4.43 -15.79 -6.43
N PRO A 238 -4.26 -16.10 -7.73
CA PRO A 238 -3.03 -16.71 -8.26
C PRO A 238 -1.75 -15.89 -8.04
N GLU A 239 -1.86 -14.56 -8.05
CA GLU A 239 -0.73 -13.63 -7.86
C GLU A 239 -0.56 -13.19 -6.39
N GLY A 240 -1.24 -13.87 -5.46
CA GLY A 240 -1.29 -13.48 -4.05
C GLY A 240 -2.26 -12.34 -3.77
N GLY A 241 -2.43 -12.01 -2.48
CA GLY A 241 -3.34 -10.97 -2.00
C GLY A 241 -4.31 -11.48 -0.94
N GLY A 242 -5.13 -10.56 -0.40
CA GLY A 242 -6.05 -10.87 0.69
C GLY A 242 -7.16 -11.86 0.29
N SER A 243 -7.57 -12.71 1.23
CA SER A 243 -8.62 -13.72 1.04
C SER A 243 -9.97 -13.11 0.61
N SER A 244 -10.60 -13.73 -0.38
CA SER A 244 -11.97 -13.42 -0.82
C SER A 244 -13.01 -14.37 -0.23
N TYR A 245 -12.65 -15.63 0.05
CA TYR A 245 -13.52 -16.62 0.68
C TYR A 245 -12.73 -17.49 1.66
N ARG A 246 -13.24 -17.67 2.88
CA ARG A 246 -12.53 -18.38 3.97
C ARG A 246 -13.48 -19.07 4.93
N CYS A 247 -12.92 -19.96 5.73
CA CYS A 247 -13.62 -20.70 6.78
C CYS A 247 -12.86 -20.59 8.11
N ASN A 248 -13.57 -20.38 9.22
CA ASN A 248 -13.02 -20.64 10.55
C ASN A 248 -12.74 -22.15 10.70
N VAL A 249 -11.59 -22.50 11.25
CA VAL A 249 -11.17 -23.88 11.50
C VAL A 249 -10.71 -24.03 12.96
N PRO A 250 -10.79 -25.24 13.54
CA PRO A 250 -10.31 -25.49 14.89
C PRO A 250 -8.82 -25.14 15.04
N VAL A 251 -8.44 -24.69 16.24
CA VAL A 251 -7.03 -24.44 16.59
C VAL A 251 -6.49 -25.64 17.36
N SER A 252 -5.48 -26.29 16.82
CA SER A 252 -4.76 -27.37 17.49
C SER A 252 -3.92 -26.87 18.67
N GLU A 253 -3.48 -27.79 19.51
CA GLU A 253 -2.61 -27.46 20.64
C GLU A 253 -1.25 -26.92 20.16
N ARG A 254 -0.68 -27.48 19.08
CA ARG A 254 0.56 -26.99 18.47
C ARG A 254 0.43 -25.54 18.02
N GLU A 255 -0.66 -25.18 17.34
CA GLU A 255 -0.91 -23.79 16.91
C GLU A 255 -1.13 -22.86 18.10
N SER A 256 -1.79 -23.34 19.16
CA SER A 256 -1.96 -22.59 20.40
C SER A 256 -0.63 -22.31 21.10
N GLN A 257 0.28 -23.29 21.14
CA GLN A 257 1.63 -23.14 21.69
C GLN A 257 2.47 -22.15 20.88
N ILE A 258 2.40 -22.20 19.55
CA ILE A 258 3.06 -21.23 18.67
C ILE A 258 2.58 -19.81 18.98
N ALA A 259 1.26 -19.59 19.07
CA ALA A 259 0.69 -18.28 19.39
C ALA A 259 1.15 -17.77 20.78
N ARG A 260 1.12 -18.64 21.80
CA ARG A 260 1.61 -18.32 23.16
C ARG A 260 3.10 -17.97 23.18
N GLY A 261 3.92 -18.73 22.44
CA GLY A 261 5.35 -18.47 22.33
C GLY A 261 5.63 -17.09 21.73
N ILE A 262 4.94 -16.74 20.65
CA ILE A 262 5.07 -15.42 20.01
C ILE A 262 4.62 -14.30 20.96
N ALA A 263 3.46 -14.46 21.60
CA ALA A 263 2.95 -13.48 22.55
C ALA A 263 3.92 -13.25 23.72
N THR A 264 4.48 -14.33 24.28
CA THR A 264 5.41 -14.28 25.42
C THR A 264 6.74 -13.63 25.04
N GLU A 265 7.35 -14.06 23.93
CA GLU A 265 8.65 -13.54 23.45
C GLU A 265 8.64 -12.05 23.11
N LEU A 266 7.47 -11.53 22.73
CA LEU A 266 7.28 -10.12 22.42
C LEU A 266 6.72 -9.31 23.60
N ASN A 267 6.37 -9.96 24.72
CA ASN A 267 5.55 -9.39 25.78
C ASN A 267 4.31 -8.66 25.20
N TRP A 268 3.62 -9.34 24.29
CA TRP A 268 2.64 -8.73 23.39
C TRP A 268 1.35 -8.31 24.10
N SER A 269 0.86 -7.12 23.78
CA SER A 269 -0.50 -6.66 24.08
C SER A 269 -1.22 -6.27 22.80
N GLY A 270 -2.49 -6.63 22.64
CA GLY A 270 -3.29 -6.27 21.48
C GLY A 270 -3.39 -7.38 20.42
N LEU A 271 -3.88 -7.00 19.25
CA LEU A 271 -4.24 -7.93 18.17
C LEU A 271 -3.04 -8.34 17.33
N MET A 272 -2.98 -9.63 16.97
CA MET A 272 -2.04 -10.14 15.97
C MET A 272 -2.69 -11.19 15.08
N MET A 273 -2.42 -11.11 13.78
CA MET A 273 -2.64 -12.20 12.84
C MET A 273 -1.30 -12.63 12.26
N ILE A 274 -0.98 -13.92 12.38
CA ILE A 274 0.17 -14.53 11.74
C ILE A 274 -0.32 -15.09 10.40
N GLU A 275 0.18 -14.54 9.30
CA GLU A 275 -0.12 -15.05 7.96
C GLU A 275 0.78 -16.25 7.68
N LEU A 276 0.15 -17.41 7.48
CA LEU A 276 0.80 -18.69 7.27
C LEU A 276 0.43 -19.28 5.90
N LYS A 277 1.32 -20.11 5.36
CA LYS A 277 1.03 -21.09 4.32
C LYS A 277 1.09 -22.49 4.93
N GLN A 278 0.03 -23.27 4.71
CA GLN A 278 -0.08 -24.64 5.18
C GLN A 278 -0.02 -25.62 4.01
N ASP A 279 0.96 -26.50 4.08
CA ASP A 279 1.17 -27.62 3.17
C ASP A 279 1.29 -28.90 4.02
N ALA A 280 0.27 -29.76 3.97
CA ALA A 280 0.03 -30.82 4.96
C ALA A 280 0.12 -30.27 6.41
N ASP A 281 1.00 -30.83 7.25
CA ASP A 281 1.22 -30.40 8.65
C ASP A 281 2.28 -29.30 8.79
N ARG A 282 2.86 -28.84 7.67
CA ARG A 282 3.90 -27.81 7.68
C ARG A 282 3.27 -26.41 7.60
N LEU A 283 3.39 -25.66 8.70
CA LEU A 283 3.03 -24.24 8.78
C LEU A 283 4.26 -23.36 8.52
N THR A 284 4.16 -22.53 7.49
CA THR A 284 5.23 -21.64 7.04
C THR A 284 4.82 -20.19 7.22
N ILE A 285 5.60 -19.38 7.91
CA ILE A 285 5.29 -17.97 8.11
C ILE A 285 5.50 -17.13 6.85
N MET A 286 4.56 -16.23 6.58
CA MET A 286 4.65 -15.22 5.52
C MET A 286 4.91 -13.83 6.10
N GLU A 287 4.16 -13.44 7.13
CA GLU A 287 4.30 -12.16 7.84
C GLU A 287 3.45 -12.14 9.13
N MET A 288 3.68 -11.15 9.99
CA MET A 288 2.82 -10.83 11.13
C MET A 288 2.09 -9.50 10.88
N ASN A 289 0.80 -9.50 11.14
CA ASN A 289 -0.10 -8.36 10.96
C ASN A 289 -0.56 -7.89 12.35
N CYS A 290 -0.08 -6.73 12.78
CA CYS A 290 -0.21 -6.25 14.16
C CYS A 290 -1.36 -5.24 14.35
N ARG A 291 -2.46 -5.47 13.63
CA ARG A 291 -3.66 -4.61 13.55
C ARG A 291 -4.86 -5.43 13.07
N PRO A 292 -6.11 -4.93 13.16
CA PRO A 292 -7.28 -5.63 12.63
C PRO A 292 -7.07 -6.08 11.17
N TRP A 293 -7.23 -7.38 10.90
CA TRP A 293 -6.96 -7.97 9.60
C TRP A 293 -8.22 -8.10 8.73
N GLY A 294 -8.04 -8.24 7.42
CA GLY A 294 -9.16 -8.24 6.46
C GLY A 294 -10.13 -9.43 6.58
N SER A 295 -9.77 -10.50 7.28
CA SER A 295 -10.64 -11.66 7.52
C SER A 295 -11.21 -11.73 8.94
N ILE A 296 -11.06 -10.68 9.76
CA ILE A 296 -11.48 -10.63 11.16
C ILE A 296 -12.97 -10.94 11.37
N GLU A 297 -13.83 -10.58 10.40
CA GLU A 297 -15.26 -10.96 10.40
C GLU A 297 -15.48 -12.46 10.58
N THR A 298 -14.57 -13.29 10.07
CA THR A 298 -14.67 -14.75 10.18
C THR A 298 -14.63 -15.20 11.63
N ALA A 299 -13.74 -14.63 12.43
CA ALA A 299 -13.63 -14.92 13.86
C ALA A 299 -14.82 -14.34 14.63
N ILE A 300 -15.25 -13.11 14.32
CA ILE A 300 -16.43 -12.47 14.93
C ILE A 300 -17.67 -13.35 14.72
N ARG A 301 -17.90 -13.81 13.49
CA ARG A 301 -19.01 -14.71 13.15
C ARG A 301 -18.85 -16.11 13.76
N ALA A 302 -17.62 -16.55 14.05
CA ALA A 302 -17.37 -17.77 14.81
C ALA A 302 -17.62 -17.60 16.32
N GLY A 303 -17.79 -16.36 16.82
CA GLY A 303 -18.05 -16.06 18.23
C GLY A 303 -16.86 -15.44 18.98
N VAL A 304 -15.77 -15.14 18.28
CA VAL A 304 -14.58 -14.48 18.86
C VAL A 304 -14.56 -13.01 18.43
N ASP A 305 -15.12 -12.14 19.27
CA ASP A 305 -15.26 -10.71 19.00
C ASP A 305 -13.96 -9.93 19.29
N PHE A 306 -12.93 -10.17 18.48
CA PHE A 306 -11.60 -9.56 18.64
C PHE A 306 -11.62 -8.03 18.79
N PRO A 307 -12.37 -7.24 17.99
CA PRO A 307 -12.36 -5.79 18.14
C PRO A 307 -12.86 -5.34 19.51
N ALA A 308 -13.96 -5.94 19.99
CA ALA A 308 -14.54 -5.60 21.29
C ALA A 308 -13.59 -5.98 22.45
N LEU A 309 -13.01 -7.18 22.38
CA LEU A 309 -12.05 -7.65 23.38
C LEU A 309 -10.77 -6.80 23.40
N ALA A 310 -10.29 -6.34 22.23
CA ALA A 310 -9.10 -5.48 22.15
C ALA A 310 -9.34 -4.10 22.79
N VAL A 311 -10.51 -3.49 22.54
CA VAL A 311 -10.88 -2.22 23.20
C VAL A 311 -11.05 -2.42 24.70
N ALA A 312 -11.74 -3.49 25.12
CA ALA A 312 -11.93 -3.80 26.53
C ALA A 312 -10.60 -4.02 27.25
N GLN A 313 -9.67 -4.74 26.63
CA GLN A 313 -8.31 -4.92 27.14
C GLN A 313 -7.59 -3.58 27.33
N ALA A 314 -7.55 -2.75 26.28
CA ALA A 314 -6.83 -1.49 26.31
C ALA A 314 -7.40 -0.53 27.37
N LEU A 315 -8.72 -0.54 27.56
CA LEU A 315 -9.42 0.26 28.58
C LEU A 315 -9.34 -0.34 30.00
N GLY A 316 -8.72 -1.51 30.19
CA GLY A 316 -8.65 -2.17 31.49
C GLY A 316 -10.00 -2.69 32.00
N LEU A 317 -10.95 -2.96 31.11
CA LEU A 317 -12.23 -3.57 31.46
C LEU A 317 -12.05 -5.07 31.76
N SER A 318 -12.98 -5.65 32.52
CA SER A 318 -12.96 -7.08 32.84
C SER A 318 -12.97 -7.94 31.57
N LEU A 319 -11.88 -8.70 31.38
CA LEU A 319 -11.75 -9.67 30.30
C LEU A 319 -12.25 -11.06 30.75
N PRO A 320 -12.60 -11.95 29.80
CA PRO A 320 -12.86 -13.35 30.10
C PRO A 320 -11.67 -14.02 30.79
N THR A 321 -11.92 -14.78 31.86
CA THR A 321 -10.88 -15.54 32.58
C THR A 321 -10.40 -16.75 31.79
N ALA A 322 -11.29 -17.38 31.03
CA ALA A 322 -10.97 -18.47 30.12
C ALA A 322 -10.55 -17.93 28.74
N LEU A 323 -9.62 -18.63 28.09
CA LEU A 323 -9.21 -18.34 26.72
C LEU A 323 -10.42 -18.41 25.78
N VAL A 324 -10.73 -17.30 25.11
CA VAL A 324 -11.83 -17.24 24.14
C VAL A 324 -11.38 -17.89 22.83
N ARG A 325 -12.08 -18.93 22.39
CA ARG A 325 -11.83 -19.64 21.12
C ARG A 325 -13.13 -20.18 20.53
N SER A 326 -13.10 -20.54 19.25
CA SER A 326 -14.23 -21.18 18.58
C SER A 326 -13.78 -22.18 17.52
N ASP A 327 -14.30 -23.40 17.62
CA ASP A 327 -14.11 -24.46 16.62
C ASP A 327 -15.27 -24.51 15.60
N ARG A 328 -16.22 -23.55 15.67
CA ARG A 328 -17.39 -23.51 14.78
C ARG A 328 -16.96 -23.25 13.34
N PRO A 329 -17.30 -24.12 12.36
CA PRO A 329 -16.95 -23.90 10.97
C PRO A 329 -17.86 -22.81 10.38
N VAL A 330 -17.31 -21.60 10.24
CA VAL A 330 -18.05 -20.44 9.72
C VAL A 330 -17.40 -19.95 8.45
N ARG A 331 -18.18 -19.91 7.36
CA ARG A 331 -17.72 -19.43 6.05
C ARG A 331 -18.09 -17.98 5.85
N VAL A 332 -17.12 -17.17 5.44
CA VAL A 332 -17.29 -15.74 5.16
C VAL A 332 -16.72 -15.39 3.80
N ARG A 333 -17.51 -14.70 2.98
CA ARG A 333 -17.17 -14.29 1.62
C ARG A 333 -17.18 -12.77 1.46
N ASN A 334 -16.23 -12.27 0.68
CA ASN A 334 -16.24 -10.95 0.10
C ASN A 334 -16.76 -11.05 -1.34
N LEU A 335 -18.05 -10.79 -1.55
CA LEU A 335 -18.72 -11.09 -2.81
C LEU A 335 -18.02 -10.46 -4.03
N LYS A 336 -17.71 -9.16 -3.94
CA LYS A 336 -17.02 -8.40 -4.99
C LYS A 336 -15.61 -8.92 -5.28
N ASN A 337 -14.80 -9.14 -4.25
CA ASN A 337 -13.42 -9.59 -4.47
C ASN A 337 -13.35 -11.05 -4.92
N ASP A 338 -14.31 -11.89 -4.51
CA ASP A 338 -14.39 -13.29 -4.90
C ASP A 338 -14.74 -13.47 -6.38
N LEU A 339 -15.48 -12.53 -6.96
CA LEU A 339 -15.77 -12.52 -8.40
C LEU A 339 -14.49 -12.56 -9.25
N ARG A 340 -13.40 -11.90 -8.80
CA ARG A 340 -12.11 -11.96 -9.53
C ARG A 340 -11.55 -13.38 -9.57
N TRP A 341 -11.65 -14.11 -8.47
CA TRP A 341 -11.23 -15.51 -8.41
C TRP A 341 -12.10 -16.38 -9.32
N VAL A 342 -13.43 -16.20 -9.25
CA VAL A 342 -14.40 -16.92 -10.08
C VAL A 342 -14.12 -16.70 -11.58
N VAL A 343 -13.87 -15.46 -12.00
CA VAL A 343 -13.49 -15.12 -13.39
C VAL A 343 -12.16 -15.76 -13.79
N GLY A 344 -11.19 -15.83 -12.87
CA GLY A 344 -9.96 -16.58 -13.06
C GLY A 344 -10.19 -18.07 -13.34
N GLN A 345 -11.28 -18.64 -12.82
CA GLN A 345 -11.68 -20.03 -13.00
C GLN A 345 -12.65 -20.26 -14.18
N ARG A 346 -12.75 -19.35 -15.17
CA ARG A 346 -13.72 -19.40 -16.28
C ARG A 346 -13.82 -20.75 -17.01
N ARG A 347 -12.71 -21.47 -17.14
CA ARG A 347 -12.68 -22.81 -17.79
C ARG A 347 -13.49 -23.87 -17.03
N ARG A 348 -13.78 -23.64 -15.74
CA ARG A 348 -14.52 -24.54 -14.84
C ARG A 348 -15.97 -24.10 -14.63
N TRP A 349 -16.45 -23.06 -15.30
CA TRP A 349 -17.81 -22.55 -15.07
C TRP A 349 -18.92 -23.53 -15.45
N LEU A 350 -18.65 -24.46 -16.37
CA LEU A 350 -19.61 -25.48 -16.80
C LEU A 350 -19.32 -26.86 -16.18
N SER A 351 -18.36 -26.97 -15.25
CA SER A 351 -18.04 -28.25 -14.61
C SER A 351 -18.99 -28.56 -13.45
N ARG A 352 -19.08 -29.84 -13.05
CA ARG A 352 -19.59 -30.21 -11.73
C ARG A 352 -18.79 -29.45 -10.66
N GLY A 353 -19.49 -28.79 -9.74
CA GLY A 353 -18.86 -27.87 -8.78
C GLY A 353 -18.45 -26.52 -9.39
N SER A 354 -19.26 -25.98 -10.31
CA SER A 354 -19.02 -24.70 -10.97
C SER A 354 -18.76 -23.56 -9.96
N PRO A 355 -17.59 -22.90 -10.02
CA PRO A 355 -17.29 -21.72 -9.19
C PRO A 355 -18.29 -20.57 -9.38
N LEU A 356 -18.86 -20.45 -10.58
CA LEU A 356 -19.83 -19.40 -10.90
C LEU A 356 -21.18 -19.70 -10.23
N LEU A 357 -21.68 -20.93 -10.31
CA LEU A 357 -22.91 -21.31 -9.64
C LEU A 357 -22.75 -21.27 -8.11
N ASP A 358 -21.59 -21.68 -7.57
CA ASP A 358 -21.27 -21.51 -6.14
C ASP A 358 -21.35 -20.03 -5.73
N TRP A 359 -20.76 -19.13 -6.50
CA TRP A 359 -20.78 -17.70 -6.21
C TRP A 359 -22.19 -17.10 -6.33
N LEU A 360 -22.96 -17.44 -7.38
CA LEU A 360 -24.34 -16.98 -7.58
C LEU A 360 -25.29 -17.47 -6.47
N SER A 361 -25.00 -18.61 -5.86
CA SER A 361 -25.76 -19.14 -4.73
C SER A 361 -25.31 -18.61 -3.36
N ALA A 362 -24.30 -17.74 -3.30
CA ALA A 362 -23.82 -17.17 -2.04
C ALA A 362 -24.84 -16.22 -1.38
N PRO A 363 -25.54 -15.30 -2.10
CA PRO A 363 -26.61 -14.48 -1.49
C PRO A 363 -27.75 -15.27 -0.83
N PRO A 364 -28.38 -16.29 -1.48
CA PRO A 364 -29.41 -17.08 -0.81
C PRO A 364 -28.86 -17.89 0.38
N ARG A 365 -27.63 -18.42 0.30
CA ARG A 365 -26.99 -19.06 1.47
C ARG A 365 -26.76 -18.10 2.64
N ALA A 366 -26.45 -16.83 2.33
CA ALA A 366 -26.30 -15.80 3.36
C ALA A 366 -27.63 -15.47 4.05
N LEU A 367 -28.73 -15.43 3.30
CA LEU A 367 -30.08 -15.29 3.87
C LEU A 367 -30.45 -16.46 4.79
N LEU A 368 -30.07 -17.68 4.41
CA LEU A 368 -30.25 -18.90 5.20
C LEU A 368 -29.21 -19.07 6.34
N LYS A 369 -28.32 -18.09 6.55
CA LYS A 369 -27.23 -18.13 7.56
C LYS A 369 -26.28 -19.33 7.42
N GLN A 370 -26.21 -19.95 6.24
CA GLN A 370 -25.26 -21.02 5.92
C GLN A 370 -23.87 -20.49 5.57
N GLU A 371 -23.81 -19.22 5.16
CA GLU A 371 -22.62 -18.46 4.81
C GLU A 371 -22.81 -17.02 5.29
N HIS A 372 -21.73 -16.25 5.44
CA HIS A 372 -21.81 -14.83 5.78
C HIS A 372 -21.06 -13.97 4.77
N MET A 373 -21.47 -12.71 4.68
CA MET A 373 -20.85 -11.71 3.81
C MET A 373 -20.07 -10.68 4.63
N ASP A 374 -18.92 -10.28 4.11
CA ASP A 374 -18.12 -9.19 4.70
C ASP A 374 -18.88 -7.88 4.73
N ILE A 375 -19.46 -7.50 3.59
CA ILE A 375 -19.96 -6.15 3.36
C ILE A 375 -21.49 -6.16 3.33
N GLU A 376 -22.10 -7.05 2.57
CA GLU A 376 -23.54 -7.13 2.29
C GLU A 376 -24.32 -7.72 3.48
N GLN A 377 -24.52 -6.92 4.53
CA GLN A 377 -25.28 -7.30 5.72
C GLN A 377 -26.62 -6.56 5.76
N SER A 378 -27.71 -7.29 6.04
CA SER A 378 -29.07 -6.74 5.99
C SER A 378 -29.36 -5.67 7.06
N ASP A 379 -28.65 -5.71 8.18
CA ASP A 379 -28.78 -4.72 9.26
C ASP A 379 -27.97 -3.43 9.03
N ASP A 380 -27.13 -3.40 7.98
CA ASP A 380 -26.23 -2.30 7.64
C ASP A 380 -25.87 -2.30 6.14
N ILE A 381 -26.82 -1.84 5.29
CA ILE A 381 -26.77 -2.02 3.82
C ILE A 381 -25.93 -0.96 3.07
N LEU A 382 -25.80 0.27 3.60
CA LEU A 382 -25.08 1.36 2.91
C LEU A 382 -23.61 1.04 2.57
N PRO A 383 -22.84 0.32 3.42
CA PRO A 383 -21.51 -0.19 3.06
C PRO A 383 -21.47 -0.99 1.75
N ALA A 384 -22.54 -1.73 1.42
CA ALA A 384 -22.62 -2.53 0.19
C ALA A 384 -22.65 -1.66 -1.07
N LEU A 385 -23.18 -0.44 -0.99
CA LEU A 385 -23.08 0.55 -2.07
C LEU A 385 -21.71 1.23 -2.06
N GLY A 386 -21.20 1.56 -0.87
CA GLY A 386 -19.93 2.26 -0.67
C GLY A 386 -18.71 1.52 -1.23
N GLN A 387 -18.76 0.20 -1.36
CA GLN A 387 -17.66 -0.59 -1.91
C GLN A 387 -17.35 -0.29 -3.39
N PHE A 388 -18.26 0.38 -4.11
CA PHE A 388 -18.09 0.81 -5.50
C PHE A 388 -17.56 2.25 -5.62
N ASN A 389 -17.57 3.05 -4.55
CA ASN A 389 -17.06 4.43 -4.57
C ASN A 389 -15.61 4.53 -5.08
N PRO A 390 -14.66 3.67 -4.65
CA PRO A 390 -13.29 3.75 -5.18
C PRO A 390 -13.20 3.45 -6.68
N VAL A 391 -14.06 2.55 -7.18
CA VAL A 391 -14.13 2.20 -8.61
C VAL A 391 -14.67 3.39 -9.41
N LEU A 392 -15.79 3.97 -8.98
CA LEU A 392 -16.40 5.15 -9.60
C LEU A 392 -15.44 6.34 -9.57
N ALA A 393 -14.79 6.59 -8.43
CA ALA A 393 -13.80 7.65 -8.30
C ALA A 393 -12.59 7.42 -9.23
N ARG A 394 -12.13 6.17 -9.40
CA ARG A 394 -11.05 5.84 -10.34
C ARG A 394 -11.46 6.08 -11.78
N LEU A 395 -12.67 5.68 -12.17
CA LEU A 395 -13.22 5.94 -13.50
C LEU A 395 -13.34 7.44 -13.76
N GLY A 396 -13.88 8.20 -12.80
CA GLY A 396 -13.99 9.65 -12.89
C GLY A 396 -12.63 10.36 -12.94
N ARG A 397 -11.61 9.86 -12.21
CA ARG A 397 -10.22 10.35 -12.33
C ARG A 397 -9.63 10.06 -13.71
N ARG A 398 -9.83 8.86 -14.25
CA ARG A 398 -9.38 8.49 -15.62
C ARG A 398 -10.06 9.36 -16.67
N GLY A 399 -11.38 9.56 -16.57
CA GLY A 399 -12.14 10.42 -17.48
C GLY A 399 -11.64 11.88 -17.44
N ARG A 400 -11.44 12.44 -16.23
CA ARG A 400 -10.87 13.78 -16.07
C ARG A 400 -9.45 13.89 -16.61
N LEU A 401 -8.59 12.89 -16.38
CA LEU A 401 -7.24 12.86 -16.94
C LEU A 401 -7.27 12.80 -18.47
N ALA A 402 -8.10 11.93 -19.05
CA ALA A 402 -8.27 11.83 -20.50
C ALA A 402 -8.76 13.15 -21.11
N LEU A 403 -9.73 13.80 -20.47
CA LEU A 403 -10.20 15.13 -20.88
C LEU A 403 -9.07 16.16 -20.81
N ARG A 404 -8.31 16.19 -19.71
CA ARG A 404 -7.18 17.11 -19.54
C ARG A 404 -6.07 16.90 -20.56
N MET A 405 -5.73 15.65 -20.87
CA MET A 405 -4.77 15.32 -21.92
C MET A 405 -5.27 15.79 -23.28
N LYS A 406 -6.56 15.56 -23.60
CA LYS A 406 -7.18 16.07 -24.83
C LYS A 406 -7.14 17.59 -24.90
N THR A 407 -7.49 18.30 -23.82
CA THR A 407 -7.42 19.77 -23.79
C THR A 407 -5.99 20.29 -23.87
N ALA A 408 -5.02 19.58 -23.28
CA ALA A 408 -3.60 19.97 -23.33
C ALA A 408 -3.00 19.79 -24.73
N GLY A 409 -3.49 18.82 -25.51
CA GLY A 409 -3.12 18.64 -26.92
C GLY A 409 -3.96 19.47 -27.90
N LEU A 410 -5.07 20.05 -27.46
CA LEU A 410 -5.95 20.81 -28.35
C LEU A 410 -5.24 22.06 -28.85
N GLY A 411 -5.11 22.17 -30.18
CA GLY A 411 -4.42 23.28 -30.82
C GLY A 411 -2.89 23.17 -30.82
N HIS A 412 -2.29 22.12 -30.25
CA HIS A 412 -0.86 21.84 -30.46
C HIS A 412 -0.64 21.44 -31.92
N ARG A 413 0.35 22.09 -32.55
CA ARG A 413 0.89 21.72 -33.84
C ARG A 413 2.40 21.76 -33.67
N HIS A 414 3.06 20.68 -34.07
CA HIS A 414 4.51 20.61 -34.06
C HIS A 414 5.09 21.81 -34.80
N ARG A 415 6.04 22.49 -34.14
CA ARG A 415 6.80 23.59 -34.70
C ARG A 415 8.20 23.51 -34.13
N PHE A 416 9.17 23.21 -34.98
CA PHE A 416 10.57 23.16 -34.58
C PHE A 416 10.97 24.48 -33.90
N ARG A 417 11.53 24.36 -32.70
CA ARG A 417 12.01 25.46 -31.88
C ARG A 417 13.47 25.19 -31.52
N ARG A 418 14.35 26.07 -32.02
CA ARG A 418 15.74 26.12 -31.59
C ARG A 418 15.83 26.71 -30.20
N LEU A 419 16.57 26.06 -29.30
CA LEU A 419 16.85 26.53 -27.96
C LEU A 419 18.13 27.37 -27.95
N ASP A 420 18.15 28.41 -27.12
CA ASP A 420 19.37 29.15 -26.81
C ASP A 420 20.09 28.48 -25.62
N PRO A 421 21.36 28.04 -25.76
CA PRO A 421 22.14 27.45 -24.68
C PRO A 421 22.31 28.32 -23.42
N GLN A 422 22.09 29.64 -23.50
CA GLN A 422 22.21 30.58 -22.38
C GLN A 422 20.88 30.90 -21.68
N GLU A 423 19.75 30.51 -22.28
CA GLU A 423 18.43 30.69 -21.69
C GLU A 423 18.12 29.59 -20.65
N PRO A 424 17.34 29.90 -19.59
CA PRO A 424 16.98 28.90 -18.59
C PRO A 424 16.06 27.83 -19.21
N LEU A 425 16.45 26.56 -19.04
CA LEU A 425 15.75 25.38 -19.57
C LEU A 425 15.40 24.41 -18.45
N LEU A 426 14.12 24.04 -18.35
CA LEU A 426 13.64 23.08 -17.37
C LEU A 426 12.99 21.88 -18.06
N PHE A 427 13.63 20.71 -17.97
CA PHE A 427 13.01 19.45 -18.39
C PHE A 427 12.10 18.89 -17.29
N VAL A 428 10.84 18.64 -17.60
CA VAL A 428 9.86 18.12 -16.64
C VAL A 428 9.31 16.78 -17.10
N CYS A 429 9.41 15.76 -16.26
CA CYS A 429 8.75 14.46 -16.47
C CYS A 429 7.97 14.04 -15.22
N GLN A 430 7.51 12.78 -15.11
CA GLN A 430 6.78 12.34 -13.92
C GLN A 430 7.65 12.30 -12.66
N GLY A 431 8.71 11.48 -12.68
CA GLY A 431 9.47 11.14 -11.48
C GLY A 431 10.85 11.77 -11.35
N ASN A 432 11.36 12.42 -12.40
CA ASN A 432 12.71 12.98 -12.45
C ASN A 432 13.84 11.99 -12.13
N ILE A 433 13.73 10.78 -12.69
CA ILE A 433 14.75 9.72 -12.60
C ILE A 433 15.07 9.06 -13.94
N ASN A 434 14.35 9.42 -15.02
CA ASN A 434 14.48 8.88 -16.37
C ASN A 434 14.68 10.05 -17.36
N ARG A 435 13.69 10.27 -18.24
CA ARG A 435 13.66 11.27 -19.33
C ARG A 435 14.26 12.62 -18.95
N SER A 436 13.70 13.30 -17.95
CA SER A 436 14.15 14.65 -17.61
C SER A 436 15.56 14.69 -17.01
N ALA A 437 15.96 13.67 -16.26
CA ALA A 437 17.31 13.56 -15.71
C ALA A 437 18.36 13.30 -16.82
N VAL A 438 18.06 12.36 -17.73
CA VAL A 438 18.92 12.08 -18.89
C VAL A 438 19.05 13.32 -19.78
N ALA A 439 17.93 14.00 -20.08
CA ALA A 439 17.94 15.22 -20.87
C ALA A 439 18.77 16.33 -20.23
N GLU A 440 18.62 16.60 -18.92
CA GLU A 440 19.45 17.60 -18.22
C GLU A 440 20.94 17.29 -18.34
N ILE A 441 21.34 16.04 -18.12
CA ILE A 441 22.75 15.65 -18.14
C ILE A 441 23.34 15.81 -19.55
N LEU A 442 22.62 15.32 -20.57
CA LEU A 442 23.09 15.40 -21.96
C LEU A 442 23.14 16.84 -22.48
N PHE A 443 22.10 17.64 -22.23
CA PHE A 443 22.08 19.04 -22.66
C PHE A 443 23.14 19.87 -21.92
N ARG A 444 23.35 19.64 -20.63
CA ARG A 444 24.41 20.33 -19.87
C ARG A 444 25.77 20.06 -20.47
N ASP A 445 26.04 18.80 -20.81
CA ASP A 445 27.31 18.40 -21.42
C ASP A 445 27.53 19.03 -22.80
N ALA A 446 26.46 19.22 -23.57
CA ALA A 446 26.48 19.88 -24.87
C ALA A 446 26.56 21.43 -24.80
N GLY A 447 26.74 22.02 -23.61
CA GLY A 447 26.99 23.46 -23.45
C GLY A 447 25.78 24.30 -23.03
N PHE A 448 24.63 23.69 -22.71
CA PHE A 448 23.51 24.40 -22.12
C PHE A 448 23.82 24.78 -20.67
N SER A 449 24.12 26.06 -20.42
CA SER A 449 24.69 26.54 -19.15
C SER A 449 23.65 26.63 -18.02
N LYS A 450 22.37 26.84 -18.38
CA LYS A 450 21.25 26.99 -17.43
C LYS A 450 20.19 25.92 -17.65
N VAL A 451 20.56 24.65 -17.53
CA VAL A 451 19.62 23.52 -17.61
C VAL A 451 19.39 22.88 -16.25
N ARG A 452 18.12 22.58 -15.95
CA ARG A 452 17.68 21.81 -14.78
C ARG A 452 16.63 20.78 -15.19
N SER A 453 16.37 19.81 -14.32
CA SER A 453 15.22 18.92 -14.47
C SER A 453 14.39 18.79 -13.20
N ALA A 454 13.11 18.46 -13.37
CA ALA A 454 12.14 18.30 -12.30
C ALA A 454 11.09 17.21 -12.60
N GLY A 455 10.37 16.82 -11.56
CA GLY A 455 9.24 15.89 -11.59
C GLY A 455 7.92 16.57 -11.20
N VAL A 456 6.79 16.09 -11.71
CA VAL A 456 5.46 16.52 -11.23
C VAL A 456 5.01 15.75 -9.98
N LEU A 457 5.61 14.59 -9.72
CA LEU A 457 5.37 13.83 -8.49
C LEU A 457 6.12 14.46 -7.30
N PRO A 458 5.56 14.40 -6.07
CA PRO A 458 6.11 15.08 -4.89
C PRO A 458 7.35 14.37 -4.30
N PHE A 459 8.14 13.67 -5.12
CA PHE A 459 9.33 12.95 -4.68
C PHE A 459 10.59 13.81 -4.84
N GLN A 460 11.53 13.69 -3.90
CA GLN A 460 12.82 14.37 -3.94
C GLN A 460 13.95 13.41 -3.53
N GLY A 461 15.19 13.75 -3.90
CA GLY A 461 16.40 13.06 -3.44
C GLY A 461 16.67 11.67 -4.03
N ARG A 462 15.85 11.17 -4.96
CA ARG A 462 16.07 9.86 -5.58
C ARG A 462 17.21 9.91 -6.60
N GLY A 463 18.01 8.87 -6.65
CA GLY A 463 18.98 8.66 -7.73
C GLY A 463 18.30 8.46 -9.08
N ILE A 464 19.08 8.59 -10.15
CA ILE A 464 18.64 8.23 -11.50
C ILE A 464 18.34 6.71 -11.58
N SER A 465 17.47 6.29 -12.48
CA SER A 465 17.15 4.87 -12.63
C SER A 465 18.36 4.06 -13.14
N PRO A 466 18.45 2.75 -12.84
CA PRO A 466 19.56 1.91 -13.32
C PRO A 466 19.70 1.91 -14.85
N ALA A 467 18.58 1.87 -15.59
CA ALA A 467 18.59 1.90 -17.04
C ALA A 467 19.15 3.24 -17.58
N ALA A 468 18.76 4.37 -16.98
CA ALA A 468 19.30 5.68 -17.32
C ALA A 468 20.80 5.80 -16.95
N ALA A 469 21.20 5.28 -15.79
CA ALA A 469 22.61 5.24 -15.39
C ALA A 469 23.47 4.42 -16.38
N ARG A 470 23.00 3.25 -16.81
CA ARG A 470 23.67 2.44 -17.84
C ARG A 470 23.78 3.16 -19.16
N PHE A 471 22.68 3.77 -19.62
CA PHE A 471 22.65 4.52 -20.87
C PHE A 471 23.68 5.65 -20.86
N LEU A 472 23.71 6.46 -19.80
CA LEU A 472 24.68 7.56 -19.64
C LEU A 472 26.11 7.06 -19.57
N LYS A 473 26.37 5.98 -18.82
CA LYS A 473 27.70 5.37 -18.72
C LYS A 473 28.24 4.91 -20.08
N GLN A 474 27.39 4.36 -20.95
CA GLN A 474 27.78 3.97 -22.31
C GLN A 474 28.23 5.17 -23.18
N ARG A 475 27.84 6.40 -22.82
CA ARG A 475 28.25 7.65 -23.47
C ARG A 475 29.33 8.40 -22.70
N GLY A 476 29.98 7.74 -21.74
CA GLY A 476 31.01 8.35 -20.89
C GLY A 476 30.47 9.43 -19.96
N LYS A 477 29.17 9.42 -19.64
CA LYS A 477 28.53 10.39 -18.73
C LYS A 477 28.24 9.76 -17.38
N ASP A 478 28.41 10.54 -16.32
CA ASP A 478 28.10 10.12 -14.95
C ASP A 478 26.72 10.65 -14.51
N GLY A 479 25.76 9.74 -14.36
CA GLY A 479 24.43 10.05 -13.83
C GLY A 479 24.27 9.85 -12.33
N THR A 480 25.31 9.38 -11.62
CA THR A 480 25.21 8.97 -10.20
C THR A 480 25.07 10.16 -9.25
N LEU A 481 25.49 11.36 -9.69
CA LEU A 481 25.33 12.61 -8.94
C LEU A 481 23.90 13.18 -9.02
N HIS A 482 23.06 12.71 -9.95
CA HIS A 482 21.69 13.20 -10.09
C HIS A 482 20.85 12.94 -8.85
N ARG A 483 20.07 13.94 -8.44
CA ARG A 483 19.06 13.80 -7.37
C ARG A 483 17.75 14.39 -7.86
N SER A 484 16.69 13.61 -7.77
CA SER A 484 15.37 14.04 -8.25
C SER A 484 14.89 15.28 -7.49
N THR A 485 14.37 16.26 -8.21
CA THR A 485 13.66 17.42 -7.67
C THR A 485 12.22 17.42 -8.18
N ASN A 486 11.38 18.30 -7.64
CA ASN A 486 10.00 18.47 -8.12
C ASN A 486 9.75 19.89 -8.64
N LEU A 487 8.69 20.05 -9.42
CA LEU A 487 8.34 21.32 -10.06
C LEU A 487 8.21 22.47 -9.05
N HIS A 488 7.69 22.18 -7.85
CA HIS A 488 7.54 23.19 -6.80
C HIS A 488 8.90 23.74 -6.34
N THR A 489 9.89 22.88 -6.15
CA THR A 489 11.26 23.30 -5.78
C THR A 489 11.97 24.10 -6.87
N CYS A 490 11.55 23.94 -8.13
CA CYS A 490 12.08 24.69 -9.26
C CYS A 490 11.38 26.03 -9.50
N ARG A 491 10.40 26.44 -8.66
CA ARG A 491 9.58 27.65 -8.90
C ARG A 491 10.42 28.91 -9.11
N ALA A 492 11.46 29.13 -8.30
CA ALA A 492 12.34 30.28 -8.45
C ALA A 492 13.09 30.29 -9.80
N PHE A 493 13.46 29.11 -10.31
CA PHE A 493 14.10 28.96 -11.62
C PHE A 493 13.10 29.19 -12.75
N VAL A 494 11.87 28.69 -12.61
CA VAL A 494 10.78 28.94 -13.56
C VAL A 494 10.43 30.43 -13.64
N SER A 495 10.38 31.13 -12.49
CA SER A 495 10.13 32.57 -12.43
C SER A 495 11.17 33.43 -13.15
N GLN A 496 12.34 32.89 -13.50
CA GLN A 496 13.36 33.56 -14.32
C GLN A 496 13.04 33.50 -15.82
N GLY A 497 11.87 32.99 -16.22
CA GLY A 497 11.45 32.86 -17.61
C GLY A 497 11.92 31.55 -18.27
N ALA A 498 12.07 30.47 -17.49
CA ALA A 498 12.57 29.21 -18.02
C ALA A 498 11.61 28.60 -19.06
N THR A 499 12.16 28.13 -20.18
CA THR A 499 11.39 27.29 -21.10
C THR A 499 11.17 25.93 -20.43
N ILE A 500 9.90 25.54 -20.26
CA ILE A 500 9.51 24.30 -19.59
C ILE A 500 9.25 23.24 -20.66
N VAL A 501 10.13 22.26 -20.76
CA VAL A 501 10.00 21.19 -21.75
C VAL A 501 9.34 19.97 -21.13
N VAL A 502 8.21 19.54 -21.70
CA VAL A 502 7.45 18.36 -21.27
C VAL A 502 7.42 17.29 -22.35
N PHE A 503 7.55 16.02 -21.94
CA PHE A 503 7.73 14.90 -22.87
C PHE A 503 6.43 14.31 -23.42
N ASP A 504 5.31 14.51 -22.73
CA ASP A 504 4.00 13.98 -23.08
C ASP A 504 2.87 14.91 -22.59
N TYR A 505 1.68 14.79 -23.17
CA TYR A 505 0.48 15.56 -22.84
C TYR A 505 -0.02 15.29 -21.42
N ARG A 506 0.34 14.13 -20.86
CA ARG A 506 0.04 13.83 -19.47
C ARG A 506 0.85 14.75 -18.54
N THR A 507 2.15 14.85 -18.76
CA THR A 507 3.04 15.73 -18.00
C THR A 507 2.63 17.19 -18.22
N LYS A 508 2.28 17.58 -19.45
CA LYS A 508 1.70 18.91 -19.73
C LYS A 508 0.45 19.19 -18.89
N ALA A 509 -0.49 18.24 -18.86
CA ALA A 509 -1.71 18.36 -18.06
C ALA A 509 -1.40 18.45 -16.55
N ASP A 510 -0.43 17.67 -16.06
CA ASP A 510 -0.02 17.71 -14.65
C ASP A 510 0.64 19.05 -14.28
N VAL A 511 1.51 19.60 -15.14
CA VAL A 511 2.11 20.95 -14.95
C VAL A 511 1.01 22.03 -14.91
N LEU A 512 0.09 22.02 -15.88
CA LEU A 512 -1.01 22.99 -15.96
C LEU A 512 -2.00 22.88 -14.79
N MET A 513 -2.06 21.74 -14.12
CA MET A 513 -2.85 21.62 -12.88
C MET A 513 -2.15 22.21 -11.67
N ILE A 514 -0.83 22.02 -11.58
CA ILE A 514 -0.02 22.53 -10.47
C ILE A 514 0.09 24.04 -10.56
N SER A 515 0.35 24.55 -11.77
CA SER A 515 0.59 25.96 -12.05
C SER A 515 0.05 26.32 -13.45
N PRO A 516 -1.26 26.61 -13.58
CA PRO A 516 -1.90 26.99 -14.85
C PRO A 516 -1.23 28.18 -15.54
N GLU A 517 -0.67 29.10 -14.75
CA GLU A 517 0.02 30.32 -15.20
C GLU A 517 1.26 30.03 -16.05
N LEU A 518 1.82 28.83 -15.96
CA LEU A 518 3.02 28.43 -16.71
C LEU A 518 2.72 28.02 -18.14
N GLY A 519 1.45 27.93 -18.55
CA GLY A 519 1.04 27.48 -19.88
C GLY A 519 1.83 28.09 -21.05
N PRO A 520 2.08 29.42 -21.09
CA PRO A 520 2.85 30.05 -22.16
C PRO A 520 4.33 29.65 -22.22
N GLN A 521 4.90 29.14 -21.12
CA GLN A 521 6.31 28.71 -21.03
C GLN A 521 6.50 27.25 -21.43
N ILE A 522 5.41 26.48 -21.59
CA ILE A 522 5.48 25.04 -21.85
C ILE A 522 5.70 24.78 -23.34
N VAL A 523 6.74 23.99 -23.64
CA VAL A 523 7.07 23.49 -24.97
C VAL A 523 7.04 21.96 -24.94
N MET A 524 6.52 21.30 -25.98
CA MET A 524 6.60 19.85 -26.06
C MET A 524 8.02 19.46 -26.44
N PHE A 525 8.55 18.37 -25.88
CA PHE A 525 9.88 17.86 -26.22
C PHE A 525 10.01 17.58 -27.73
N ASP A 526 8.92 17.13 -28.35
CA ASP A 526 8.85 16.90 -29.80
C ASP A 526 9.00 18.19 -30.62
N ASP A 527 8.65 19.37 -30.09
CA ASP A 527 8.88 20.66 -30.75
C ASP A 527 10.38 21.02 -30.83
N LEU A 528 11.25 20.26 -30.13
CA LEU A 528 12.70 20.41 -30.23
C LEU A 528 13.32 19.53 -31.32
N ALA A 529 12.54 18.62 -31.92
CA ALA A 529 12.98 17.78 -33.03
C ALA A 529 12.68 18.44 -34.38
N HIS A 530 13.57 18.30 -35.37
CA HIS A 530 13.29 18.77 -36.73
C HIS A 530 12.04 18.11 -37.31
N ASP A 531 11.95 16.79 -37.17
CA ASP A 531 10.82 15.98 -37.64
C ASP A 531 9.83 15.69 -36.51
N HIS A 532 8.55 15.62 -36.87
CA HIS A 532 7.50 15.24 -35.92
C HIS A 532 7.61 13.75 -35.57
N THR A 533 8.04 13.45 -34.35
CA THR A 533 8.21 12.08 -33.83
C THR A 533 7.16 11.70 -32.78
N GLY A 534 6.31 12.65 -32.39
CA GLY A 534 5.22 12.46 -31.44
C GLY A 534 5.70 12.43 -29.97
N GLU A 535 4.78 12.10 -29.06
CA GLU A 535 5.09 12.06 -27.62
C GLU A 535 6.23 11.10 -27.28
N LEU A 536 7.04 11.48 -26.30
CA LEU A 536 8.07 10.62 -25.73
C LEU A 536 7.55 10.07 -24.40
N HIS A 537 6.84 8.94 -24.45
CA HIS A 537 6.19 8.33 -23.28
C HIS A 537 7.17 7.94 -22.15
N ASP A 538 6.68 7.86 -20.91
CA ASP A 538 7.52 7.47 -19.77
C ASP A 538 7.96 6.00 -19.89
N PRO A 539 9.28 5.72 -19.94
CA PRO A 539 9.76 4.34 -19.99
C PRO A 539 9.64 3.63 -18.63
N GLN A 540 9.23 4.32 -17.55
CA GLN A 540 9.16 3.72 -16.21
C GLN A 540 8.36 2.42 -16.21
N GLY A 541 9.03 1.32 -15.86
CA GLY A 541 8.41 0.01 -15.79
C GLY A 541 8.50 -0.82 -17.07
N ALA A 542 8.93 -0.24 -18.20
CA ALA A 542 9.02 -0.88 -19.50
C ALA A 542 10.25 -1.81 -19.66
N THR A 543 10.44 -2.37 -20.85
CA THR A 543 11.62 -3.20 -21.18
C THR A 543 12.85 -2.33 -21.42
N GLU A 544 14.06 -2.90 -21.27
CA GLU A 544 15.32 -2.16 -21.53
C GLU A 544 15.35 -1.55 -22.95
N ALA A 545 14.82 -2.26 -23.96
CA ALA A 545 14.71 -1.74 -25.32
C ALA A 545 13.91 -0.42 -25.39
N VAL A 546 12.81 -0.31 -24.63
CA VAL A 546 12.00 0.91 -24.57
C VAL A 546 12.76 2.05 -23.88
N TYR A 547 13.57 1.75 -22.86
CA TYR A 547 14.44 2.75 -22.25
C TYR A 547 15.49 3.26 -23.25
N GLN A 548 16.15 2.33 -23.97
CA GLN A 548 17.16 2.66 -24.97
C GLN A 548 16.59 3.52 -26.10
N GLU A 549 15.44 3.12 -26.65
CA GLU A 549 14.74 3.91 -27.67
C GLU A 549 14.36 5.30 -27.15
N CYS A 550 13.82 5.37 -25.93
CA CYS A 550 13.43 6.63 -25.31
C CYS A 550 14.61 7.59 -25.17
N PHE A 551 15.75 7.10 -24.69
CA PHE A 551 16.93 7.93 -24.48
C PHE A 551 17.69 8.24 -25.78
N ALA A 552 17.68 7.33 -26.76
CA ALA A 552 18.21 7.59 -28.10
C ALA A 552 17.44 8.72 -28.79
N ARG A 553 16.12 8.80 -28.61
CA ARG A 553 15.32 9.95 -29.08
C ARG A 553 15.73 11.26 -28.41
N ILE A 554 16.14 11.22 -27.13
CA ILE A 554 16.65 12.43 -26.45
C ILE A 554 17.97 12.89 -27.08
N GLU A 555 18.85 11.97 -27.45
CA GLU A 555 20.09 12.30 -28.13
C GLU A 555 19.87 12.84 -29.55
N ALA A 556 18.97 12.23 -30.32
CA ALA A 556 18.63 12.72 -31.66
C ALA A 556 18.13 14.17 -31.60
N VAL A 557 17.25 14.47 -30.63
CA VAL A 557 16.79 15.84 -30.40
C VAL A 557 17.93 16.76 -29.97
N LEU A 558 18.86 16.29 -29.14
CA LEU A 558 20.03 17.10 -28.79
C LEU A 558 20.87 17.44 -30.03
N GLN A 559 21.07 16.47 -30.93
CA GLN A 559 21.79 16.69 -32.18
C GLN A 559 21.11 17.75 -33.04
N ASP A 560 19.76 17.72 -33.16
CA ASP A 560 18.98 18.75 -33.84
C ASP A 560 19.14 20.16 -33.22
N GLN A 561 19.47 20.24 -31.93
CA GLN A 561 19.65 21.51 -31.21
C GLN A 561 21.09 22.03 -31.26
N THR A 562 22.07 21.15 -31.52
CA THR A 562 23.50 21.51 -31.55
C THR A 562 24.10 21.59 -32.95
N GLY A 563 23.57 20.82 -33.91
CA GLY A 563 23.96 20.87 -35.33
C GLY A 563 23.25 21.99 -36.06
#